data_AF-A0A5R9NYQ8-F1
#
_entry.id   AF-A0A5R9NYQ8-F1
#
_cell.length_a   1.000
_cell.length_b   1.000
_cell.length_c   1.000
_cell.angle_alpha   90.00
_cell.angle_beta   90.00
_cell.angle_gamma   90.00
#
_symmetry.space_group_name_H-M   'P 1'
#
loop_
_entity.id
_entity.type
_entity.pdbx_description
1 polymer ?
#
loop_
_entity_poly.entity_id
_entity_poly.type
_entity_poly.pdbx_seq_one_letter_code
_entity_poly.pdbx_strand_id
1 'polypeptide(L)'
;MSFDKKQNPDFWEQLGATSYYRPLSPKTVDQYFSGEVDDVFISRDHGKWWVKIDGVVGEDPYETLEAAKAAGDAVVDKSDNEMTDTMLANLDLSKDEWKLEIVHGLPVITSLTNDDFVLTAGETSPRWSLLHGNDFIIETDDFNAAISRAKDLLQRPAPSL
;
A
#
# COMPACT_ATOMS: atom_id res chain seq x y z
N MET A 1 8.05 5.55 -15.75
CA MET A 1 6.66 5.62 -16.28
C MET A 1 5.81 6.01 -15.08
N SER A 2 5.29 7.24 -15.04
CA SER A 2 4.49 7.69 -13.90
C SER A 2 3.11 7.04 -14.02
N PHE A 3 2.69 6.25 -13.04
CA PHE A 3 1.30 5.83 -12.90
C PHE A 3 0.49 7.04 -12.43
N ASP A 4 0.26 8.00 -13.31
CA ASP A 4 -0.54 9.21 -13.06
C ASP A 4 -2.05 8.91 -13.07
N LYS A 5 -2.44 7.68 -12.71
CA LYS A 5 -3.85 7.24 -12.57
C LYS A 5 -4.56 7.98 -11.42
N LYS A 6 -3.83 8.65 -10.52
CA LYS A 6 -4.38 9.48 -9.44
C LYS A 6 -5.04 10.79 -9.92
N GLN A 7 -4.86 11.19 -11.18
CA GLN A 7 -5.45 12.44 -11.70
C GLN A 7 -6.86 12.29 -12.30
N ASN A 8 -7.40 11.07 -12.39
CA ASN A 8 -8.81 10.84 -12.73
C ASN A 8 -9.45 9.86 -11.74
N PRO A 9 -10.05 10.34 -10.65
CA PRO A 9 -10.73 9.50 -9.66
C PRO A 9 -11.89 8.67 -10.24
N ASP A 10 -12.37 8.99 -11.45
CA ASP A 10 -13.46 8.30 -12.16
C ASP A 10 -12.99 7.29 -13.23
N PHE A 11 -11.69 6.99 -13.34
CA PHE A 11 -11.18 6.18 -14.45
C PHE A 11 -11.37 4.68 -14.23
N TRP A 12 -12.54 4.18 -14.65
CA TRP A 12 -12.76 2.76 -14.95
C TRP A 12 -12.28 2.45 -16.35
N GLU A 13 -11.25 1.62 -16.49
CA GLU A 13 -10.73 1.24 -17.79
C GLU A 13 -11.61 0.15 -18.41
N GLN A 14 -12.07 0.38 -19.63
CA GLN A 14 -12.97 -0.53 -20.32
C GLN A 14 -12.18 -1.62 -21.07
N LEU A 15 -12.35 -2.87 -20.66
CA LEU A 15 -11.71 -4.04 -21.31
C LEU A 15 -12.52 -4.58 -22.49
N GLY A 16 -13.82 -4.29 -22.52
CA GLY A 16 -14.73 -4.75 -23.56
C GLY A 16 -16.12 -4.14 -23.42
N ALA A 17 -17.09 -4.64 -24.18
CA ALA A 17 -18.45 -4.09 -24.19
C ALA A 17 -19.16 -4.19 -22.83
N THR A 18 -18.74 -5.12 -21.98
CA THR A 18 -19.44 -5.49 -20.74
C THR A 18 -18.50 -5.65 -19.56
N SER A 19 -17.26 -5.15 -19.66
CA SER A 19 -16.23 -5.37 -18.65
C SER A 19 -15.40 -4.11 -18.44
N TYR A 20 -15.20 -3.76 -17.17
CA TYR A 20 -14.38 -2.64 -16.73
C TYR A 20 -13.44 -3.12 -15.62
N TYR A 21 -12.30 -2.46 -15.48
CA TYR A 21 -11.35 -2.75 -14.41
C TYR A 21 -10.73 -1.48 -13.84
N ARG A 22 -10.25 -1.60 -12.60
CA ARG A 22 -9.45 -0.60 -11.93
C ARG A 22 -8.49 -1.28 -10.94
N PRO A 23 -7.19 -0.93 -10.94
CA PRO A 23 -6.25 -1.46 -9.97
C PRO A 23 -6.52 -0.91 -8.57
N LEU A 24 -6.31 -1.73 -7.55
CA LEU A 24 -6.35 -1.34 -6.13
C LEU A 24 -5.03 -0.75 -5.67
N SER A 25 -5.06 -0.13 -4.48
CA SER A 25 -3.84 0.29 -3.81
C SER A 25 -3.01 -0.91 -3.36
N PRO A 26 -1.66 -0.82 -3.43
CA PRO A 26 -0.77 -1.89 -3.02
C PRO A 26 -0.91 -2.21 -1.52
N LYS A 27 -0.87 -3.50 -1.18
CA LYS A 27 -0.98 -4.00 0.20
C LYS A 27 0.38 -4.26 0.84
N THR A 28 1.42 -4.41 0.04
CA THR A 28 2.81 -4.61 0.49
C THR A 28 3.75 -3.64 -0.20
N VAL A 29 4.95 -3.46 0.37
CA VAL A 29 6.02 -2.65 -0.24
C VAL A 29 6.49 -3.27 -1.56
N ASP A 30 6.51 -4.59 -1.68
CA ASP A 30 6.86 -5.27 -2.93
C ASP A 30 5.82 -5.01 -4.02
N GLN A 31 4.52 -5.03 -3.69
CA GLN A 31 3.47 -4.63 -4.63
C GLN A 31 3.60 -3.17 -5.06
N TYR A 32 3.99 -2.29 -4.13
CA TYR A 32 4.23 -0.88 -4.42
C TYR A 32 5.36 -0.69 -5.46
N PHE A 33 6.48 -1.41 -5.29
CA PHE A 33 7.63 -1.32 -6.20
C PHE A 33 7.43 -2.03 -7.54
N SER A 34 6.80 -3.21 -7.52
CA SER A 34 6.52 -3.97 -8.74
C SER A 34 5.38 -3.38 -9.56
N GLY A 35 4.44 -2.70 -8.91
CA GLY A 35 3.17 -2.28 -9.50
C GLY A 35 2.18 -3.43 -9.68
N GLU A 36 2.52 -4.64 -9.23
CA GLU A 36 1.61 -5.79 -9.24
C GLU A 36 0.64 -5.67 -8.06
N VAL A 37 -0.59 -5.26 -8.35
CA VAL A 37 -1.64 -5.02 -7.36
C VAL A 37 -2.88 -5.85 -7.70
N ASP A 38 -3.74 -6.05 -6.71
CA ASP A 38 -5.04 -6.66 -6.94
C ASP A 38 -5.93 -5.72 -7.76
N ASP A 39 -6.96 -6.27 -8.41
CA ASP A 39 -7.87 -5.53 -9.26
C ASP A 39 -9.32 -5.61 -8.77
N VAL A 40 -10.10 -4.57 -9.09
CA VAL A 40 -11.56 -4.61 -9.06
C VAL A 40 -12.08 -4.67 -10.48
N PHE A 41 -12.96 -5.64 -10.74
CA PHE A 41 -13.62 -5.80 -12.02
C PHE A 41 -15.11 -5.51 -11.91
N ILE A 42 -15.65 -4.86 -12.93
CA ILE A 42 -17.09 -4.79 -13.15
C ILE A 42 -17.40 -5.61 -14.38
N SER A 43 -18.34 -6.55 -14.28
CA SER A 43 -18.76 -7.38 -15.40
C SER A 43 -20.28 -7.44 -15.52
N ARG A 44 -20.78 -7.48 -16.76
CA ARG A 44 -22.21 -7.72 -17.02
C ARG A 44 -22.46 -9.20 -17.24
N ASP A 45 -23.38 -9.77 -16.48
CA ASP A 45 -23.86 -11.13 -16.67
C ASP A 45 -25.38 -11.21 -16.45
N HIS A 46 -26.07 -11.98 -17.31
CA HIS A 46 -27.52 -12.15 -17.29
C HIS A 46 -28.32 -10.84 -17.18
N GLY A 47 -27.84 -9.78 -17.84
CA GLY A 47 -28.49 -8.46 -17.86
C GLY A 47 -28.14 -7.57 -16.67
N LYS A 48 -27.55 -8.11 -15.60
CA LYS A 48 -27.13 -7.41 -14.39
C LYS A 48 -25.63 -7.13 -14.37
N TRP A 49 -25.21 -6.22 -13.52
CA TRP A 49 -23.81 -5.85 -13.31
C TRP A 49 -23.30 -6.42 -12.00
N TRP A 50 -22.06 -6.86 -11.99
CA TRP A 50 -21.41 -7.47 -10.85
C TRP A 50 -20.09 -6.76 -10.64
N VAL A 51 -19.86 -6.29 -9.41
CA VAL A 51 -18.52 -5.96 -8.95
C VAL A 51 -17.87 -7.29 -8.54
N LYS A 52 -16.58 -7.43 -8.80
CA LYS A 52 -15.78 -8.59 -8.45
C LYS A 52 -14.45 -8.09 -7.94
N ILE A 53 -14.14 -8.43 -6.70
CA ILE A 53 -12.84 -8.20 -6.09
C ILE A 53 -12.14 -9.55 -6.02
N ASP A 54 -10.89 -9.63 -6.50
CA ASP A 54 -10.14 -10.88 -6.41
C ASP A 54 -10.04 -11.37 -4.96
N GLY A 55 -10.41 -12.64 -4.76
CA GLY A 55 -10.45 -13.28 -3.43
C GLY A 55 -11.73 -13.06 -2.62
N VAL A 56 -12.70 -12.25 -3.09
CA VAL A 56 -14.00 -12.07 -2.43
C VAL A 56 -15.09 -12.84 -3.18
N VAL A 57 -15.84 -13.70 -2.46
CA VAL A 57 -16.92 -14.51 -3.03
C VAL A 57 -18.27 -14.00 -2.54
N GLY A 58 -19.23 -13.82 -3.46
CA GLY A 58 -20.65 -13.63 -3.11
C GLY A 58 -21.17 -12.19 -3.16
N GLU A 59 -20.68 -11.37 -4.09
CA GLU A 59 -21.19 -9.99 -4.26
C GLU A 59 -22.60 -9.97 -4.89
N ASP A 60 -23.47 -9.09 -4.38
CA ASP A 60 -24.83 -8.91 -4.90
C ASP A 60 -24.82 -8.18 -6.27
N PRO A 61 -25.75 -8.51 -7.18
CA PRO A 61 -25.80 -7.85 -8.49
C PRO A 61 -26.45 -6.46 -8.44
N TYR A 62 -25.99 -5.58 -9.32
CA TYR A 62 -26.50 -4.23 -9.56
C TYR A 62 -27.34 -4.15 -10.85
N GLU A 63 -28.40 -3.37 -10.83
CA GLU A 63 -29.30 -3.19 -11.99
C GLU A 63 -28.70 -2.26 -13.07
N THR A 64 -27.80 -1.36 -12.69
CA THR A 64 -27.17 -0.39 -13.61
C THR A 64 -25.65 -0.41 -13.50
N LEU A 65 -24.97 -0.02 -14.59
CA LEU A 65 -23.51 0.14 -14.60
C LEU A 65 -23.08 1.24 -13.62
N GLU A 66 -23.85 2.32 -13.52
CA GLU A 66 -23.56 3.44 -12.62
C GLU A 66 -23.55 2.99 -11.15
N ALA A 67 -24.52 2.18 -10.73
CA ALA A 67 -24.56 1.63 -9.38
C ALA A 67 -23.39 0.67 -9.11
N ALA A 68 -23.02 -0.16 -10.09
CA ALA A 68 -21.85 -1.03 -9.98
C ALA A 68 -20.54 -0.24 -9.88
N LYS A 69 -20.39 0.85 -10.66
CA LYS A 69 -19.23 1.75 -10.58
C LYS A 69 -19.14 2.42 -9.21
N ALA A 70 -20.22 3.00 -8.71
CA ALA A 70 -20.24 3.61 -7.39
C ALA A 70 -19.86 2.63 -6.26
N ALA A 71 -20.31 1.37 -6.37
CA ALA A 71 -19.91 0.33 -5.44
C ALA A 71 -18.42 -0.04 -5.57
N GLY A 72 -17.91 -0.17 -6.79
CA GLY A 72 -16.48 -0.39 -7.02
C GLY A 72 -15.61 0.78 -6.56
N ASP A 73 -16.07 2.02 -6.73
CA ASP A 73 -15.36 3.22 -6.26
C ASP A 73 -15.25 3.22 -4.73
N ALA A 74 -16.30 2.81 -4.01
CA ALA A 74 -16.24 2.63 -2.56
C ALA A 74 -15.21 1.58 -2.12
N VAL A 75 -14.99 0.53 -2.91
CA VAL A 75 -13.95 -0.49 -2.66
C VAL A 75 -12.56 0.12 -2.87
N VAL A 76 -12.37 0.87 -3.95
CA VAL A 76 -11.10 1.54 -4.25
C VAL A 76 -10.77 2.57 -3.16
N ASP A 77 -11.72 3.42 -2.80
CA ASP A 77 -11.56 4.42 -1.74
C ASP A 77 -11.19 3.76 -0.41
N LYS A 78 -11.84 2.64 -0.08
CA LYS A 78 -11.48 1.87 1.11
C LYS A 78 -10.03 1.36 1.03
N SER A 79 -9.65 0.75 -0.10
CA SER A 79 -8.29 0.25 -0.31
C SER A 79 -7.23 1.36 -0.22
N ASP A 80 -7.51 2.53 -0.77
CA ASP A 80 -6.62 3.69 -0.76
C ASP A 80 -6.44 4.24 0.67
N ASN A 81 -7.53 4.32 1.43
CA ASN A 81 -7.50 4.79 2.82
C ASN A 81 -6.83 3.79 3.78
N GLU A 82 -6.89 2.50 3.50
CA GLU A 82 -6.31 1.43 4.32
C GLU A 82 -4.90 1.01 3.85
N MET A 83 -4.37 1.61 2.77
CA MET A 83 -3.11 1.20 2.13
C MET A 83 -1.93 1.17 3.13
N THR A 84 -1.70 2.26 3.85
CA THR A 84 -0.55 2.39 4.77
C THR A 84 -0.68 1.47 5.98
N ASP A 85 -1.88 1.37 6.55
CA ASP A 85 -2.16 0.49 7.68
C ASP A 85 -1.98 -0.99 7.28
N THR A 86 -2.43 -1.35 6.08
CA THR A 86 -2.28 -2.71 5.53
C THR A 86 -0.81 -3.03 5.27
N MET A 87 -0.03 -2.10 4.72
CA MET A 87 1.41 -2.29 4.53
C MET A 87 2.15 -2.49 5.84
N LEU A 88 1.87 -1.65 6.86
CA LEU A 88 2.45 -1.80 8.19
C LEU A 88 2.11 -3.15 8.81
N ALA A 89 0.85 -3.57 8.72
CA ALA A 89 0.42 -4.88 9.23
C ALA A 89 1.13 -6.05 8.53
N ASN A 90 1.32 -5.99 7.21
CA ASN A 90 2.08 -7.01 6.46
C ASN A 90 3.57 -7.04 6.83
N LEU A 91 4.11 -5.94 7.36
CA LEU A 91 5.47 -5.83 7.87
C LEU A 91 5.59 -6.17 9.37
N ASP A 92 4.51 -6.65 10.00
CA ASP A 92 4.43 -6.91 11.45
C ASP A 92 4.79 -5.66 12.28
N LEU A 93 4.34 -4.49 11.81
CA LEU A 93 4.49 -3.21 12.49
C LEU A 93 3.16 -2.70 13.02
N SER A 94 3.13 -2.33 14.29
CA SER A 94 1.98 -1.65 14.88
C SER A 94 1.92 -0.19 14.41
N LYS A 95 0.74 0.25 13.98
CA LYS A 95 0.48 1.65 13.66
C LYS A 95 0.53 2.61 14.86
N ASP A 96 0.51 2.05 16.07
CA ASP A 96 0.68 2.84 17.30
C ASP A 96 2.16 3.15 17.58
N GLU A 97 3.08 2.42 16.94
CA GLU A 97 4.54 2.56 17.11
C GLU A 97 5.24 3.09 15.87
N TRP A 98 4.65 2.89 14.69
CA TRP A 98 5.26 3.20 13.40
C TRP A 98 4.27 3.90 12.47
N LYS A 99 4.80 4.80 11.66
CA LYS A 99 4.08 5.50 10.61
C LYS A 99 4.71 5.19 9.27
N LEU A 100 3.90 4.90 8.25
CA LEU A 100 4.35 4.76 6.87
C LEU A 100 3.87 5.95 6.04
N GLU A 101 4.78 6.59 5.32
CA GLU A 101 4.51 7.66 4.38
C GLU A 101 5.16 7.39 3.03
N ILE A 102 4.58 7.93 1.96
CA ILE A 102 5.21 7.91 0.64
C ILE A 102 5.88 9.26 0.40
N VAL A 103 7.20 9.30 0.53
CA VAL A 103 8.00 10.52 0.33
C VAL A 103 8.78 10.39 -0.97
N HIS A 104 8.53 11.30 -1.91
CA HIS A 104 9.18 11.32 -3.23
C HIS A 104 9.04 9.99 -4.01
N GLY A 105 7.92 9.28 -3.80
CA GLY A 105 7.66 8.00 -4.46
C GLY A 105 8.29 6.79 -3.78
N LEU A 106 8.78 6.94 -2.55
CA LEU A 106 9.37 5.85 -1.76
C LEU A 106 8.63 5.65 -0.44
N PRO A 107 8.39 4.40 -0.01
CA PRO A 107 7.94 4.11 1.34
C PRO A 107 9.01 4.52 2.36
N VAL A 108 8.59 5.36 3.30
CA VAL A 108 9.36 5.82 4.46
C VAL A 108 8.59 5.41 5.71
N ILE A 109 9.24 4.65 6.58
CA ILE A 109 8.68 4.15 7.83
C ILE A 109 9.41 4.83 8.99
N THR A 110 8.70 5.60 9.79
CA THR A 110 9.26 6.37 10.91
C THR A 110 8.71 5.85 12.23
N SER A 111 9.58 5.74 13.24
CA SER A 111 9.15 5.41 14.60
C SER A 111 8.40 6.59 15.23
N LEU A 112 7.24 6.31 15.83
CA LEU A 112 6.45 7.29 16.59
C LEU A 112 7.00 7.52 18.01
N THR A 113 7.85 6.61 18.49
CA THR A 113 8.47 6.71 19.82
C THR A 113 9.77 7.51 19.79
N ASN A 114 10.41 7.60 18.62
CA ASN A 114 11.60 8.41 18.36
C ASN A 114 11.67 8.69 16.85
N ASP A 115 11.37 9.92 16.46
CA ASP A 115 11.28 10.36 15.07
C ASP A 115 12.64 10.43 14.34
N ASP A 116 13.75 10.34 15.08
CA ASP A 116 15.07 10.20 14.48
C ASP A 116 15.24 8.85 13.77
N PHE A 117 14.49 7.81 14.16
CA PHE A 117 14.59 6.50 13.51
C PHE A 117 13.70 6.40 12.27
N VAL A 118 14.37 6.29 11.12
CA VAL A 118 13.72 6.22 9.81
C VAL A 118 14.21 4.99 9.05
N LEU A 119 13.28 4.22 8.51
CA LEU A 119 13.50 3.14 7.56
C LEU A 119 13.04 3.60 6.18
N THR A 120 13.92 3.57 5.19
CA THR A 120 13.57 3.92 3.81
C THR A 120 13.87 2.75 2.89
N ALA A 121 12.99 2.51 1.92
CA ALA A 121 13.26 1.55 0.88
C ALA A 121 13.95 2.24 -0.32
N GLY A 122 14.99 1.61 -0.87
CA GLY A 122 15.76 2.12 -2.00
C GLY A 122 15.01 2.09 -3.33
N GLU A 123 15.38 2.99 -4.25
CA GLU A 123 14.68 3.20 -5.54
C GLU A 123 14.78 2.04 -6.53
N THR A 124 15.88 1.27 -6.53
CA THR A 124 16.25 0.38 -7.65
C THR A 124 16.30 -1.11 -7.29
N SER A 125 16.17 -1.42 -6.01
CA SER A 125 16.09 -2.76 -5.42
C SER A 125 15.59 -2.53 -4.00
N PRO A 126 14.72 -3.37 -3.39
CA PRO A 126 14.20 -3.16 -2.04
C PRO A 126 15.31 -3.39 -1.01
N ARG A 127 16.31 -2.52 -1.00
CA ARG A 127 17.28 -2.39 0.06
C ARG A 127 16.71 -1.40 1.04
N TRP A 128 16.57 -1.85 2.26
CA TRP A 128 16.13 -1.08 3.39
C TRP A 128 17.33 -0.39 4.02
N SER A 129 17.26 0.93 4.09
CA SER A 129 18.21 1.75 4.82
C SER A 129 17.60 2.13 6.17
N LEU A 130 18.37 1.92 7.24
CA LEU A 130 18.04 2.43 8.57
C LEU A 130 18.90 3.66 8.85
N LEU A 131 18.24 4.76 9.20
CA LEU A 131 18.84 6.01 9.61
C LEU A 131 18.47 6.35 11.06
N HIS A 132 19.37 7.07 11.73
CA HIS A 132 19.12 7.72 13.01
C HIS A 132 19.50 9.20 12.89
N GLY A 133 18.50 10.08 12.75
CA GLY A 133 18.69 11.46 12.35
C GLY A 133 19.32 11.52 10.95
N ASN A 134 20.52 12.08 10.85
CA ASN A 134 21.29 12.12 9.60
C ASN A 134 22.32 10.99 9.47
N ASP A 135 22.44 10.13 10.49
CA ASP A 135 23.45 9.09 10.51
C ASP A 135 22.90 7.81 9.87
N PHE A 136 23.62 7.32 8.87
CA PHE A 136 23.35 6.02 8.27
C PHE A 136 23.82 4.91 9.20
N ILE A 137 22.91 3.97 9.52
CA ILE A 137 23.20 2.85 10.42
C ILE A 137 23.53 1.60 9.62
N ILE A 138 22.61 1.16 8.75
CA ILE A 138 22.76 -0.05 7.92
C ILE A 138 21.96 0.07 6.62
N GLU A 139 22.37 -0.71 5.62
CA GLU A 139 21.58 -1.05 4.41
C GLU A 139 21.55 -2.57 4.28
N THR A 140 20.35 -3.11 4.01
CA THR A 140 20.15 -4.56 3.88
C THR A 140 19.00 -4.85 2.90
N ASP A 141 19.06 -5.99 2.23
CA ASP A 141 17.95 -6.54 1.44
C ASP A 141 16.87 -7.23 2.31
N ASP A 142 17.14 -7.45 3.60
CA ASP A 142 16.20 -8.04 4.54
C ASP A 142 15.57 -6.97 5.44
N PHE A 143 14.29 -6.66 5.18
CA PHE A 143 13.51 -5.77 6.03
C PHE A 143 13.54 -6.19 7.51
N ASN A 144 13.48 -7.48 7.80
CA ASN A 144 13.44 -7.99 9.17
C ASN A 144 14.75 -7.71 9.91
N ALA A 145 15.88 -7.76 9.22
CA ALA A 145 17.17 -7.35 9.77
C ALA A 145 17.20 -5.84 10.07
N ALA A 146 16.67 -5.01 9.16
CA ALA A 146 16.61 -3.56 9.34
C ALA A 146 15.73 -3.17 10.55
N ILE A 147 14.51 -3.73 10.64
CA ILE A 147 13.59 -3.43 11.73
C ILE A 147 14.06 -4.00 13.07
N SER A 148 14.64 -5.21 13.10
CA SER A 148 15.21 -5.77 14.33
C SER A 148 16.30 -4.86 14.86
N ARG A 149 17.16 -4.34 13.97
CA ARG A 149 18.21 -3.39 14.35
C ARG A 149 17.63 -2.08 14.89
N ALA A 150 16.56 -1.57 14.28
CA ALA A 150 15.88 -0.36 14.74
C ALA A 150 15.27 -0.57 16.14
N LYS A 151 14.52 -1.66 16.35
CA LYS A 151 13.93 -2.03 17.65
C LYS A 151 15.00 -2.19 18.75
N ASP A 152 16.13 -2.83 18.43
CA ASP A 152 17.26 -2.97 19.35
C ASP A 152 17.85 -1.60 19.77
N LEU A 153 17.92 -0.65 18.83
CA LEU A 153 18.46 0.68 19.10
C LEU A 153 17.48 1.54 19.90
N LEU A 154 16.18 1.43 19.64
CA LEU A 154 15.12 2.10 20.39
C LEU A 154 15.06 1.67 21.85
N GLN A 155 15.41 0.41 22.14
CA GLN A 155 15.41 -0.13 23.51
C GLN A 155 16.70 0.17 24.29
N ARG A 156 17.74 0.72 23.65
CA ARG A 156 18.98 1.03 24.36
C ARG A 156 18.78 2.25 25.26
N PRO A 157 19.16 2.17 26.54
CA PRO A 157 19.19 3.36 27.38
C PRO A 157 20.12 4.39 26.75
N ALA A 158 19.71 5.66 26.77
CA ALA A 158 20.57 6.76 26.33
C ALA A 158 21.94 6.65 27.02
N PRO A 159 23.06 6.82 26.29
CA PRO A 159 24.37 6.75 26.89
C PRO A 159 24.44 7.72 28.07
N SER A 160 24.82 7.20 29.24
CA SER A 160 25.03 8.02 30.43
C SER A 160 26.16 9.00 30.12
N LEU A 161 25.87 10.30 30.18
CA LEU A 161 26.86 11.38 30.05
C LEU A 161 27.87 11.34 31.21
#